data_AF-A0A8C2SHR9-F1
#
_entry.id   AF-A0A8C2SHR9-F1
#
_cell.length_a   1.000
_cell.length_b   1.000
_cell.length_c   1.000
_cell.angle_alpha   90.00
_cell.angle_beta   90.00
_cell.angle_gamma   90.00
#
_symmetry.space_group_name_H-M   'P 1'
#
loop_
_entity.id
_entity.type
_entity.pdbx_description
1 polymer ?
#
loop_
_entity_poly.entity_id
_entity_poly.type
_entity_poly.pdbx_seq_one_letter_code
_entity_poly.pdbx_strand_id
1 'polypeptide(L)'
;MGEGQRPSPAHKLPVETPCPLTAPGWGGGDSGKVTTVVATLGQGPERSQEVAYTDIKVIGSGSFGVVYQARLADTRELVAIKKVLQDKRFKVACGERGSGGLTKDELYLNLVLEYVPETVYRVARHFTKAKLNIPIIYVKVYMYQLFRSLAYIHSQGVCHRDIKPQNLLVDPDTAVLKLCDFGSAKQLVRGEPNVSYICSRYYRAPELIFGATDYTSSIEVSKAAHLILSLPEDLGSDPFLSLQVLGTPSREQIREMNPNYTEFKFPQIKAHPWTKVFKSRTPPEAIALCSSLLEYTPSSRLSPLEACAHSFFDELRCPGTQLPNNRPLPPLFNFSPGELTIQPSLNAILIPPHLRSPAGTASLTPSSQGKLEAISYADWKTKDIHLACTNS
;
A
#
# COMPACT_ATOMS: atom_id res chain seq x y z
N MET A 1 -27.63 -40.46 -52.48
CA MET A 1 -26.22 -40.63 -52.92
C MET A 1 -25.34 -39.99 -51.85
N GLY A 2 -24.52 -40.66 -51.06
CA GLY A 2 -24.13 -42.06 -50.87
C GLY A 2 -23.23 -42.08 -49.62
N GLU A 3 -23.31 -43.16 -48.85
CA GLU A 3 -22.64 -43.42 -47.57
C GLU A 3 -21.15 -43.82 -47.68
N GLY A 4 -20.47 -43.82 -46.52
CA GLY A 4 -19.43 -44.77 -46.11
C GLY A 4 -18.00 -44.20 -46.11
N GLN A 5 -17.05 -44.59 -45.25
CA GLN A 5 -16.96 -45.43 -44.05
C GLN A 5 -15.50 -45.25 -43.51
N ARG A 6 -15.24 -45.50 -42.21
CA ARG A 6 -13.86 -45.58 -41.65
C ARG A 6 -13.07 -46.78 -42.22
N PRO A 7 -11.73 -46.83 -42.06
CA PRO A 7 -11.17 -47.57 -40.91
C PRO A 7 -9.88 -46.97 -40.29
N SER A 8 -9.58 -47.37 -39.05
CA SER A 8 -8.24 -47.39 -38.41
C SER A 8 -7.58 -48.76 -38.66
N PRO A 9 -6.26 -48.96 -38.50
CA PRO A 9 -5.71 -49.33 -37.18
C PRO A 9 -4.26 -48.88 -36.85
N ALA A 10 -3.90 -49.11 -35.57
CA ALA A 10 -2.64 -48.88 -34.83
C ALA A 10 -1.41 -49.67 -35.36
N HIS A 11 -0.15 -49.37 -35.04
CA HIS A 11 0.61 -49.46 -33.76
C HIS A 11 2.08 -49.02 -34.07
N LYS A 12 2.96 -48.50 -33.19
CA LYS A 12 3.48 -49.04 -31.90
C LYS A 12 4.43 -48.01 -31.22
N LEU A 13 4.52 -48.07 -29.90
CA LEU A 13 5.37 -47.34 -28.93
C LEU A 13 6.87 -47.75 -28.99
N PRO A 14 7.78 -47.07 -28.24
CA PRO A 14 8.05 -47.39 -26.81
C PRO A 14 8.01 -46.11 -25.90
N VAL A 15 7.32 -46.04 -24.74
CA VAL A 15 7.67 -46.47 -23.34
C VAL A 15 9.17 -46.31 -23.02
N GLU A 16 9.69 -45.61 -22.00
CA GLU A 16 9.40 -45.37 -20.57
C GLU A 16 10.10 -44.03 -20.17
N THR A 17 9.81 -43.23 -19.13
CA THR A 17 9.18 -43.36 -17.81
C THR A 17 8.66 -41.96 -17.37
N PRO A 18 7.62 -41.87 -16.52
CA PRO A 18 7.09 -40.60 -16.00
C PRO A 18 7.76 -40.18 -14.68
N CYS A 19 8.27 -38.94 -14.60
CA CYS A 19 8.57 -38.29 -13.33
C CYS A 19 7.28 -37.76 -12.69
N PRO A 20 7.10 -37.89 -11.36
CA PRO A 20 5.79 -37.83 -10.73
C PRO A 20 5.28 -36.39 -10.58
N LEU A 21 4.26 -36.05 -11.36
CA LEU A 21 3.25 -35.07 -10.98
C LEU A 21 2.26 -35.76 -10.03
N THR A 22 2.62 -35.86 -8.76
CA THR A 22 1.64 -35.97 -7.69
C THR A 22 1.57 -34.63 -6.98
N ALA A 23 0.53 -33.86 -7.32
CA ALA A 23 -0.03 -32.91 -6.38
C ALA A 23 -0.30 -33.66 -5.06
N PRO A 24 0.10 -33.14 -3.89
CA PRO A 24 -0.51 -33.58 -2.67
C PRO A 24 -1.94 -33.03 -2.69
N GLY A 25 -2.91 -33.92 -2.86
CA GLY A 25 -4.25 -33.64 -2.36
C GLY A 25 -4.13 -33.43 -0.86
N TRP A 26 -4.36 -32.22 -0.37
CA TRP A 26 -4.53 -31.96 1.05
C TRP A 26 -6.00 -31.67 1.31
N GLY A 27 -6.69 -32.73 1.69
CA GLY A 27 -7.81 -32.61 2.62
C GLY A 27 -7.24 -32.36 4.02
N GLY A 28 -7.93 -31.52 4.80
CA GLY A 28 -7.72 -31.37 6.25
C GLY A 28 -6.44 -30.61 6.63
N GLY A 29 -6.59 -29.57 7.46
CA GLY A 29 -5.46 -28.78 7.95
C GLY A 29 -4.50 -29.61 8.81
N ASP A 30 -3.22 -29.55 8.48
CA ASP A 30 -2.12 -30.03 9.33
C ASP A 30 -1.84 -28.99 10.43
N SER A 31 -2.79 -28.85 11.35
CA SER A 31 -2.72 -27.92 12.49
C SER A 31 -1.79 -28.49 13.56
N GLY A 32 -0.47 -28.29 13.42
CA GLY A 32 0.48 -28.67 14.47
C GLY A 32 1.95 -28.75 14.07
N LYS A 33 2.28 -28.76 12.78
CA LYS A 33 3.68 -28.83 12.35
C LYS A 33 4.41 -27.52 12.66
N VAL A 34 5.37 -27.57 13.58
CA VAL A 34 6.28 -26.45 13.89
C VAL A 34 7.32 -26.34 12.78
N THR A 35 7.45 -25.13 12.23
CA THR A 35 8.52 -24.76 11.30
C THR A 35 9.47 -23.83 12.04
N THR A 36 10.76 -24.15 12.03
CA THR A 36 11.80 -23.36 12.69
C THR A 36 12.82 -22.88 11.68
N VAL A 37 13.16 -21.60 11.74
CA VAL A 37 14.09 -20.94 10.81
C VAL A 37 15.05 -20.03 11.58
N VAL A 38 16.25 -19.83 11.04
CA VAL A 38 17.15 -18.77 11.50
C VAL A 38 16.85 -17.52 10.69
N ALA A 39 16.60 -16.41 11.37
CA ALA A 39 16.19 -15.18 10.74
C ALA A 39 16.92 -13.98 11.33
N THR A 40 17.24 -13.01 10.47
CA THR A 40 17.92 -11.78 10.86
C THR A 40 16.90 -10.74 11.27
N LEU A 41 17.07 -10.11 12.44
CA LEU A 41 16.19 -9.02 12.87
C LEU A 41 16.13 -7.91 11.81
N GLY A 42 14.92 -7.44 11.49
CA GLY A 42 14.76 -6.37 10.51
C GLY A 42 14.99 -4.96 11.06
N GLN A 43 15.22 -4.82 12.37
CA GLN A 43 15.66 -3.60 13.03
C GLN A 43 16.76 -3.88 14.06
N GLY A 44 17.65 -2.91 14.25
CA GLY A 44 18.75 -3.00 15.21
C GLY A 44 19.99 -3.68 14.64
N PRO A 45 20.96 -4.07 15.49
CA PRO A 45 22.18 -4.73 15.04
C PRO A 45 21.86 -6.03 14.30
N GLU A 46 22.60 -6.33 13.23
CA GLU A 46 22.45 -7.57 12.44
C GLU A 46 22.71 -8.81 13.31
N ARG A 47 21.65 -9.26 13.98
CA ARG A 47 21.64 -10.42 14.84
C ARG A 47 20.65 -11.42 14.30
N SER A 48 21.16 -12.63 14.07
CA SER A 48 20.32 -13.77 13.75
C SER A 48 19.72 -14.36 15.02
N GLN A 49 18.46 -14.76 14.95
CA GLN A 49 17.76 -15.48 16.00
C GLN A 49 16.95 -16.63 15.39
N GLU A 50 16.73 -17.65 16.19
CA GLU A 50 15.85 -18.77 15.84
C GLU A 50 14.39 -18.35 16.04
N VAL A 51 13.54 -18.69 15.07
CA VAL A 51 12.13 -18.29 15.02
C VAL A 51 11.32 -19.52 14.66
N ALA A 52 10.39 -19.88 15.53
CA ALA A 52 9.50 -21.01 15.33
C ALA A 52 8.06 -20.53 15.10
N TYR A 53 7.35 -21.13 14.15
CA TYR A 53 5.96 -20.81 13.86
C TYR A 53 5.13 -22.01 13.40
N THR A 54 3.82 -21.93 13.62
CA THR A 54 2.81 -22.96 13.31
C THR A 54 1.64 -22.37 12.51
N ASP A 55 0.63 -23.19 12.25
CA ASP A 55 -0.68 -22.78 11.70
C ASP A 55 -0.58 -22.01 10.37
N ILE A 56 0.33 -22.45 9.49
CA ILE A 56 0.62 -21.77 8.23
C ILE A 56 -0.58 -21.88 7.29
N LYS A 57 -1.10 -20.74 6.86
CA LYS A 57 -2.22 -20.65 5.91
C LYS A 57 -1.92 -19.62 4.83
N VAL A 58 -2.13 -19.98 3.57
CA VAL A 58 -2.05 -19.00 2.47
C VAL A 58 -3.20 -17.99 2.59
N ILE A 59 -2.86 -16.70 2.65
CA ILE A 59 -3.83 -15.59 2.73
C ILE A 59 -3.80 -14.68 1.50
N GLY A 60 -2.76 -14.79 0.66
CA GLY A 60 -2.67 -14.04 -0.58
C GLY A 60 -1.67 -14.66 -1.56
N SER A 61 -1.92 -14.49 -2.85
CA SER A 61 -0.99 -14.87 -3.93
C SER A 61 -1.03 -13.82 -5.03
N GLY A 62 0.11 -13.59 -5.67
CA GLY A 62 0.22 -12.64 -6.78
C GLY A 62 1.52 -12.84 -7.57
N SER A 63 1.75 -11.98 -8.55
CA SER A 63 2.94 -12.01 -9.41
C SER A 63 4.27 -11.92 -8.65
N PHE A 64 4.25 -11.30 -7.46
CA PHE A 64 5.43 -11.07 -6.64
C PHE A 64 5.68 -12.16 -5.59
N GLY A 65 4.82 -13.18 -5.50
CA GLY A 65 4.98 -14.29 -4.55
C GLY A 65 3.71 -14.63 -3.77
N VAL A 66 3.91 -15.26 -2.61
CA VAL A 66 2.83 -15.81 -1.77
C VAL A 66 2.93 -15.23 -0.36
N VAL A 67 1.79 -14.88 0.22
CA VAL A 67 1.68 -14.39 1.59
C VAL A 67 0.97 -15.44 2.43
N TYR A 68 1.60 -15.82 3.54
CA TYR A 68 1.09 -16.75 4.52
C TYR A 68 0.73 -16.01 5.81
N GLN A 69 -0.36 -16.41 6.46
CA GLN A 69 -0.55 -16.21 7.88
C GLN A 69 0.15 -17.35 8.62
N ALA A 70 0.84 -17.05 9.71
CA ALA A 70 1.38 -18.04 10.63
C ALA A 70 1.23 -17.55 12.07
N ARG A 71 1.47 -18.43 13.03
CA ARG A 71 1.46 -18.13 14.47
C ARG A 71 2.84 -18.39 15.06
N LEU A 72 3.44 -17.40 15.71
CA LEU A 72 4.71 -17.60 16.41
C LEU A 72 4.53 -18.63 17.54
N ALA A 73 5.48 -19.56 17.68
CA ALA A 73 5.37 -20.64 18.66
C ALA A 73 5.45 -20.10 20.10
N ASP A 74 6.34 -19.13 20.30
CA ASP A 74 6.74 -18.56 21.59
C ASP A 74 5.74 -17.52 22.10
N THR A 75 5.35 -16.53 21.29
CA THR A 75 4.40 -15.48 21.70
C THR A 75 2.94 -15.80 21.39
N ARG A 76 2.68 -16.80 20.53
CA ARG A 76 1.35 -17.13 19.98
C ARG A 76 0.72 -16.02 19.13
N GLU A 77 1.47 -14.95 18.84
CA GLU A 77 1.03 -13.84 17.98
C GLU A 77 0.91 -14.29 16.52
N LEU A 78 -0.01 -13.65 15.80
CA LEU A 78 -0.16 -13.87 14.37
C LEU A 78 0.81 -13.00 13.59
N VAL A 79 1.43 -13.58 12.57
CA VAL A 79 2.35 -12.90 11.65
C VAL A 79 1.96 -13.17 10.20
N ALA A 80 2.34 -12.25 9.32
CA ALA A 80 2.27 -12.43 7.88
C ALA A 80 3.67 -12.72 7.33
N ILE A 81 3.85 -13.83 6.63
CA ILE A 81 5.10 -14.21 5.98
C ILE A 81 4.95 -14.00 4.47
N LYS A 82 5.60 -12.99 3.93
CA LYS A 82 5.64 -12.75 2.48
C LYS A 82 6.86 -13.43 1.88
N LYS A 83 6.63 -14.49 1.10
CA LYS A 83 7.64 -15.27 0.39
C LYS A 83 7.76 -14.78 -1.05
N VAL A 84 8.92 -14.28 -1.42
CA VAL A 84 9.24 -13.70 -2.74
C VAL A 84 10.42 -14.45 -3.35
N LEU A 85 10.33 -14.83 -4.62
CA LEU A 85 11.46 -15.40 -5.35
C LEU A 85 12.53 -14.32 -5.57
N GLN A 86 13.76 -14.57 -5.15
CA GLN A 86 14.89 -13.70 -5.48
C GLN A 86 15.44 -14.08 -6.85
N ASP A 87 15.17 -13.24 -7.85
CA ASP A 87 15.83 -13.36 -9.15
C ASP A 87 17.31 -12.96 -9.01
N LYS A 88 18.20 -13.92 -9.29
CA LYS A 88 19.66 -13.76 -9.23
C LYS A 88 20.16 -12.59 -10.09
N ARG A 89 19.41 -12.15 -11.11
CA ARG A 89 19.76 -11.01 -11.98
C ARG A 89 19.70 -9.66 -11.26
N PHE A 90 18.87 -9.52 -10.21
CA PHE A 90 18.78 -8.27 -9.44
C PHE A 90 19.94 -8.07 -8.45
N LYS A 91 20.64 -9.15 -8.04
CA LYS A 91 21.84 -9.06 -7.19
C LYS A 91 23.02 -8.36 -7.89
N VAL A 92 23.13 -8.44 -9.22
CA VAL A 92 24.24 -7.85 -9.97
C VAL A 92 24.20 -6.31 -9.93
N ALA A 93 23.02 -5.70 -9.71
CA ALA A 93 22.87 -4.25 -9.55
C ALA A 93 23.23 -3.74 -8.13
N CYS A 94 23.26 -4.61 -7.12
CA CYS A 94 23.60 -4.27 -5.72
C CYS A 94 25.02 -4.66 -5.30
N GLY A 95 25.92 -4.99 -6.24
CA GLY A 95 27.36 -5.08 -5.98
C GLY A 95 27.89 -6.39 -5.38
N GLU A 96 27.06 -7.37 -5.04
CA GLU A 96 27.55 -8.66 -4.52
C GLU A 96 27.88 -9.64 -5.66
N ARG A 97 29.17 -9.75 -6.00
CA ARG A 97 29.69 -10.82 -6.88
C ARG A 97 29.84 -12.13 -6.12
N GLY A 98 28.78 -12.95 -6.12
CA GLY A 98 28.86 -14.35 -5.70
C GLY A 98 29.37 -15.24 -6.83
N SER A 99 30.50 -15.92 -6.62
CA SER A 99 31.08 -16.90 -7.53
C SER A 99 30.49 -18.30 -7.33
N GLY A 100 30.07 -18.94 -8.42
CA GLY A 100 30.08 -20.41 -8.56
C GLY A 100 28.76 -21.14 -8.34
N GLY A 101 28.47 -22.08 -9.26
CA GLY A 101 27.51 -23.18 -9.07
C GLY A 101 26.18 -23.06 -9.81
N LEU A 102 26.08 -23.66 -11.00
CA LEU A 102 24.82 -23.92 -11.70
C LEU A 102 24.09 -25.10 -11.04
N THR A 103 23.44 -24.86 -9.90
CA THR A 103 22.29 -25.64 -9.43
C THR A 103 21.05 -24.76 -9.49
N LYS A 104 19.92 -25.39 -9.82
CA LYS A 104 18.59 -24.77 -9.97
C LYS A 104 17.98 -24.38 -8.61
N ASP A 105 18.80 -23.87 -7.69
CA ASP A 105 18.34 -23.48 -6.36
C ASP A 105 17.66 -22.12 -6.48
N GLU A 106 16.33 -22.17 -6.48
CA GLU A 106 15.45 -21.02 -6.36
C GLU A 106 15.56 -20.46 -4.94
N LEU A 107 16.23 -19.31 -4.82
CA LEU A 107 16.37 -18.62 -3.55
C LEU A 107 15.11 -17.78 -3.29
N TYR A 108 14.55 -17.90 -2.08
CA TYR A 108 13.40 -17.11 -1.66
C TYR A 108 13.76 -16.19 -0.51
N LEU A 109 13.29 -14.95 -0.58
CA LEU A 109 13.28 -14.01 0.54
C LEU A 109 11.95 -14.15 1.28
N ASN A 110 12.01 -14.39 2.59
CA ASN A 110 10.84 -14.41 3.46
C ASN A 110 10.87 -13.19 4.37
N LEU A 111 9.84 -12.35 4.28
CA LEU A 111 9.63 -11.20 5.16
C LEU A 111 8.58 -11.58 6.20
N VAL A 112 8.97 -11.62 7.48
CA VAL A 112 8.05 -11.82 8.60
C VAL A 112 7.58 -10.45 9.10
N LEU A 113 6.27 -10.21 8.99
CA LEU A 113 5.61 -8.94 9.22
C LEU A 113 4.47 -9.11 10.23
N GLU A 114 4.03 -8.00 10.84
CA GLU A 114 2.80 -7.96 11.63
C GLU A 114 1.60 -8.44 10.78
N TYR A 115 0.73 -9.25 11.38
CA TYR A 115 -0.52 -9.64 10.76
C TYR A 115 -1.62 -8.60 11.04
N VAL A 116 -2.26 -8.11 9.97
CA VAL A 116 -3.44 -7.24 10.04
C VAL A 116 -4.61 -7.96 9.34
N PRO A 117 -5.80 -8.07 9.97
CA PRO A 117 -6.82 -9.04 9.56
C PRO A 117 -7.57 -8.70 8.27
N GLU A 118 -7.74 -7.42 7.96
CA GLU A 118 -8.55 -6.96 6.84
C GLU A 118 -7.79 -6.00 5.93
N THR A 119 -8.41 -5.69 4.79
CA THR A 119 -7.96 -4.65 3.86
C THR A 119 -9.11 -3.69 3.60
N VAL A 120 -8.80 -2.44 3.24
CA VAL A 120 -9.82 -1.48 2.81
C VAL A 120 -10.65 -2.06 1.65
N TYR A 121 -10.03 -2.83 0.75
CA TYR A 121 -10.75 -3.56 -0.31
C TYR A 121 -11.85 -4.49 0.22
N ARG A 122 -11.51 -5.34 1.19
CA ARG A 122 -12.46 -6.31 1.77
C ARG A 122 -13.55 -5.61 2.57
N VAL A 123 -13.21 -4.56 3.31
CA VAL A 123 -14.18 -3.71 4.02
C VAL A 123 -15.15 -3.07 3.03
N ALA A 124 -14.66 -2.39 2.00
CA ALA A 124 -15.51 -1.76 0.98
C ALA A 124 -16.43 -2.79 0.31
N ARG A 125 -15.90 -3.95 -0.08
CA ARG A 125 -16.67 -5.02 -0.68
C ARG A 125 -17.76 -5.57 0.25
N HIS A 126 -17.53 -5.62 1.56
CA HIS A 126 -18.54 -6.02 2.53
C HIS A 126 -19.73 -5.06 2.53
N PHE A 127 -19.48 -3.75 2.62
CA PHE A 127 -20.52 -2.71 2.56
C PHE A 127 -21.27 -2.74 1.22
N THR A 128 -20.56 -2.83 0.09
CA THR A 128 -21.19 -2.94 -1.24
C THR A 128 -22.11 -4.16 -1.35
N LYS A 129 -21.66 -5.34 -0.89
CA LYS A 129 -22.50 -6.55 -0.88
C LYS A 129 -23.73 -6.41 0.00
N ALA A 130 -23.60 -5.72 1.13
CA ALA A 130 -24.71 -5.41 2.02
C ALA A 130 -25.62 -4.28 1.49
N LYS A 131 -25.30 -3.66 0.34
CA LYS A 131 -25.97 -2.46 -0.20
C LYS A 131 -25.97 -1.30 0.80
N LEU A 132 -24.92 -1.22 1.62
CA LEU A 132 -24.68 -0.16 2.58
C LEU A 132 -23.53 0.73 2.09
N ASN A 133 -23.49 1.95 2.60
CA ASN A 133 -22.34 2.83 2.41
C ASN A 133 -21.39 2.68 3.59
N ILE A 134 -20.09 2.78 3.32
CA ILE A 134 -19.09 2.92 4.39
C ILE A 134 -19.40 4.22 5.15
N PRO A 135 -19.55 4.18 6.49
CA PRO A 135 -19.73 5.37 7.29
C PRO A 135 -18.59 6.37 7.05
N ILE A 136 -18.93 7.65 6.89
CA ILE A 136 -17.96 8.69 6.50
C ILE A 136 -16.81 8.81 7.50
N ILE A 137 -17.05 8.54 8.79
CA ILE A 137 -16.01 8.55 9.81
C ILE A 137 -14.90 7.54 9.53
N TYR A 138 -15.20 6.35 8.98
CA TYR A 138 -14.16 5.40 8.56
C TYR A 138 -13.37 5.92 7.36
N VAL A 139 -14.03 6.58 6.41
CA VAL A 139 -13.36 7.23 5.27
C VAL A 139 -12.38 8.30 5.79
N LYS A 140 -12.81 9.13 6.74
CA LYS A 140 -11.94 10.13 7.39
C LYS A 140 -10.75 9.47 8.08
N VAL A 141 -10.98 8.46 8.93
CA VAL A 141 -9.92 7.78 9.70
C VAL A 141 -8.92 7.06 8.79
N TYR A 142 -9.39 6.34 7.77
CA TYR A 142 -8.51 5.62 6.84
C TYR A 142 -7.71 6.58 5.95
N MET A 143 -8.36 7.60 5.39
CA MET A 143 -7.68 8.53 4.49
C MET A 143 -6.68 9.40 5.23
N TYR A 144 -6.99 9.84 6.46
CA TYR A 144 -6.04 10.58 7.29
C TYR A 144 -4.77 9.75 7.57
N GLN A 145 -4.92 8.49 7.98
CA GLN A 145 -3.78 7.60 8.23
C GLN A 145 -3.00 7.29 6.95
N LEU A 146 -3.67 7.13 5.80
CA LEU A 146 -3.01 6.99 4.51
C LEU A 146 -2.17 8.23 4.20
N PHE A 147 -2.73 9.44 4.28
CA PHE A 147 -1.98 10.67 4.03
C PHE A 147 -0.80 10.83 4.97
N ARG A 148 -0.95 10.50 6.25
CA ARG A 148 0.16 10.52 7.21
C ARG A 148 1.25 9.51 6.84
N SER A 149 0.89 8.31 6.40
CA SER A 149 1.87 7.32 5.91
C SER A 149 2.59 7.79 4.64
N LEU A 150 1.88 8.45 3.71
CA LEU A 150 2.44 9.02 2.50
C LEU A 150 3.39 10.18 2.82
N ALA A 151 3.01 11.09 3.72
CA ALA A 151 3.88 12.17 4.20
C ALA A 151 5.20 11.60 4.72
N TYR A 152 5.13 10.55 5.53
CA TYR A 152 6.30 9.90 6.08
C TYR A 152 7.22 9.34 4.99
N ILE A 153 6.73 8.51 4.08
CA ILE A 153 7.58 7.89 3.05
C ILE A 153 8.09 8.93 2.01
N HIS A 154 7.28 9.94 1.69
CA HIS A 154 7.67 11.01 0.77
C HIS A 154 8.80 11.87 1.35
N SER A 155 8.81 12.10 2.66
CA SER A 155 9.92 12.80 3.34
C SER A 155 11.27 12.09 3.20
N GLN A 156 11.24 10.78 2.92
CA GLN A 156 12.42 9.95 2.67
C GLN A 156 12.73 9.82 1.17
N GLY A 157 12.02 10.55 0.30
CA GLY A 157 12.13 10.44 -1.15
C GLY A 157 11.54 9.16 -1.74
N VAL A 158 10.85 8.34 -0.95
CA VAL A 158 10.26 7.07 -1.39
C VAL A 158 8.84 7.31 -1.91
N CYS A 159 8.59 6.84 -3.12
CA CYS A 159 7.24 6.72 -3.67
C CYS A 159 6.82 5.25 -3.65
N HIS A 160 5.65 4.94 -3.10
CA HIS A 160 5.16 3.55 -2.99
C HIS A 160 4.72 2.96 -4.34
N ARG A 161 4.20 3.80 -5.24
CA ARG A 161 3.82 3.52 -6.64
C ARG A 161 2.68 2.52 -6.86
N ASP A 162 2.21 1.78 -5.85
CA ASP A 162 1.05 0.88 -5.97
C ASP A 162 0.02 1.07 -4.85
N ILE A 163 -0.37 2.32 -4.58
CA ILE A 163 -1.47 2.64 -3.65
C ILE A 163 -2.80 2.16 -4.25
N LYS A 164 -3.50 1.28 -3.52
CA LYS A 164 -4.80 0.69 -3.87
C LYS A 164 -5.44 0.07 -2.63
N PRO A 165 -6.76 -0.15 -2.58
CA PRO A 165 -7.46 -0.66 -1.39
C PRO A 165 -6.93 -2.00 -0.86
N GLN A 166 -6.32 -2.83 -1.72
CA GLN A 166 -5.74 -4.12 -1.33
C GLN A 166 -4.43 -3.98 -0.55
N ASN A 167 -3.71 -2.87 -0.75
CA ASN A 167 -2.43 -2.57 -0.08
C ASN A 167 -2.61 -1.69 1.16
N LEU A 168 -3.86 -1.44 1.56
CA LEU A 168 -4.23 -0.71 2.76
C LEU A 168 -4.81 -1.72 3.75
N LEU A 169 -3.96 -2.22 4.64
CA LEU A 169 -4.38 -3.14 5.68
C LEU A 169 -5.14 -2.37 6.76
N VAL A 170 -6.20 -2.96 7.30
CA VAL A 170 -7.00 -2.36 8.37
C VAL A 170 -7.35 -3.36 9.44
N ASP A 171 -7.34 -2.90 10.67
CA ASP A 171 -8.02 -3.57 11.77
C ASP A 171 -9.42 -2.94 11.93
N PRO A 172 -10.51 -3.66 11.60
CA PRO A 172 -11.87 -3.12 11.68
C PRO A 172 -12.29 -2.70 13.09
N ASP A 173 -11.66 -3.29 14.10
CA ASP A 173 -12.01 -3.14 15.50
C ASP A 173 -11.40 -1.86 16.10
N THR A 174 -10.20 -1.51 15.66
CA THR A 174 -9.44 -0.33 16.13
C THR A 174 -9.39 0.80 15.09
N ALA A 175 -9.85 0.52 13.85
CA ALA A 175 -9.73 1.38 12.67
C ALA A 175 -8.29 1.80 12.33
N VAL A 176 -7.28 1.10 12.85
CA VAL A 176 -5.87 1.31 12.49
C VAL A 176 -5.66 0.90 11.04
N LEU A 177 -5.06 1.79 10.25
CA LEU A 177 -4.67 1.52 8.86
C LEU A 177 -3.15 1.41 8.76
N LYS A 178 -2.66 0.38 8.07
CA LYS A 178 -1.24 0.18 7.76
C LYS A 178 -1.04 0.02 6.26
N LEU A 179 -0.16 0.84 5.69
CA LEU A 179 0.26 0.72 4.30
C LEU A 179 1.21 -0.49 4.16
N CYS A 180 0.96 -1.36 3.18
CA CYS A 180 1.79 -2.53 2.93
C CYS A 180 2.16 -2.67 1.45
N ASP A 181 3.01 -3.65 1.15
CA ASP A 181 3.46 -4.01 -0.21
C ASP A 181 4.32 -2.98 -0.94
N PHE A 182 5.49 -2.71 -0.37
CA PHE A 182 6.55 -1.89 -0.97
C PHE A 182 7.28 -2.56 -2.15
N GLY A 183 6.77 -3.67 -2.71
CA GLY A 183 7.42 -4.37 -3.82
C GLY A 183 7.55 -3.54 -5.10
N SER A 184 6.69 -2.52 -5.25
CA SER A 184 6.77 -1.53 -6.34
C SER A 184 7.41 -0.21 -5.91
N ALA A 185 7.76 -0.03 -4.65
CA ALA A 185 8.27 1.25 -4.15
C ALA A 185 9.64 1.58 -4.77
N LYS A 186 9.95 2.87 -4.91
CA LYS A 186 11.25 3.35 -5.40
C LYS A 186 11.55 4.71 -4.80
N GLN A 187 12.82 4.96 -4.46
CA GLN A 187 13.30 6.31 -4.20
C GLN A 187 13.36 7.09 -5.52
N LEU A 188 12.60 8.18 -5.62
CA LEU A 188 12.56 8.99 -6.83
C LEU A 188 13.68 10.05 -6.77
N VAL A 189 14.61 9.96 -7.71
CA VAL A 189 15.71 10.91 -7.85
C VAL A 189 15.41 11.83 -9.02
N ARG A 190 15.47 13.14 -8.79
CA ARG A 190 15.18 14.14 -9.82
C ARG A 190 16.19 14.00 -10.97
N GLY A 191 15.67 13.94 -12.20
CA GLY A 191 16.47 13.77 -13.41
C GLY A 191 16.69 12.31 -13.82
N GLU A 192 16.37 11.34 -12.96
CA GLU A 192 16.40 9.92 -13.33
C GLU A 192 15.04 9.47 -13.89
N PRO A 193 15.00 8.82 -15.06
CA PRO A 193 13.75 8.34 -15.63
C PRO A 193 13.20 7.16 -14.84
N ASN A 194 11.88 7.08 -14.80
CA ASN A 194 11.12 6.04 -14.13
C ASN A 194 10.14 5.37 -15.10
N VAL A 195 9.84 4.10 -14.87
CA VAL A 195 8.84 3.37 -15.66
C VAL A 195 7.46 3.98 -15.43
N SER A 196 6.79 4.38 -16.52
CA SER A 196 5.47 5.00 -16.52
C SER A 196 4.32 3.98 -16.43
N TYR A 197 4.49 2.82 -17.08
CA TYR A 197 3.56 1.68 -16.99
C TYR A 197 3.75 0.92 -15.67
N ILE A 198 3.50 1.63 -14.57
CA ILE A 198 3.48 1.11 -13.21
C ILE A 198 2.08 1.34 -12.61
N CYS A 199 1.84 0.78 -11.42
CA CYS A 199 0.57 0.85 -10.69
C CYS A 199 -0.57 0.06 -11.33
N SER A 200 -1.49 -0.35 -10.46
CA SER A 200 -2.82 -0.86 -10.83
C SER A 200 -3.58 0.17 -11.68
N ARG A 201 -4.19 -0.29 -12.78
CA ARG A 201 -4.74 0.53 -13.88
C ARG A 201 -5.76 1.59 -13.43
N TYR A 202 -6.64 1.26 -12.49
CA TYR A 202 -7.77 2.11 -12.09
C TYR A 202 -7.41 3.31 -11.22
N TYR A 203 -6.22 3.28 -10.60
CA TYR A 203 -5.73 4.34 -9.73
C TYR A 203 -4.57 5.10 -10.40
N ARG A 204 -4.42 4.98 -11.71
CA ARG A 204 -3.27 5.55 -12.39
C ARG A 204 -3.45 7.07 -12.49
N ALA A 205 -2.48 7.82 -11.98
CA ALA A 205 -2.45 9.27 -12.11
C ALA A 205 -2.39 9.68 -13.60
N PRO A 206 -3.03 10.79 -14.01
CA PRO A 206 -3.09 11.21 -15.40
C PRO A 206 -1.74 11.24 -16.12
N GLU A 207 -0.70 11.80 -15.51
CA GLU A 207 0.66 11.88 -16.07
C GLU A 207 1.26 10.50 -16.41
N LEU A 208 0.92 9.45 -15.65
CA LEU A 208 1.34 8.09 -15.96
C LEU A 208 0.56 7.50 -17.14
N ILE A 209 -0.69 7.92 -17.35
CA ILE A 209 -1.47 7.59 -18.55
C ILE A 209 -0.83 8.25 -19.78
N PHE A 210 -0.38 9.49 -19.63
CA PHE A 210 0.39 10.22 -20.65
C PHE A 210 1.84 9.73 -20.82
N GLY A 211 2.26 8.69 -20.08
CA GLY A 211 3.57 8.07 -20.26
C GLY A 211 4.74 8.86 -19.67
N ALA A 212 4.50 9.79 -18.74
CA ALA A 212 5.55 10.55 -18.07
C ALA A 212 6.55 9.62 -17.37
N THR A 213 7.84 9.96 -17.44
CA THR A 213 8.93 9.19 -16.80
C THR A 213 9.64 9.97 -15.69
N ASP A 214 9.39 11.27 -15.63
CA ASP A 214 9.90 12.25 -14.67
C ASP A 214 8.86 12.63 -13.60
N TYR A 215 7.86 11.77 -13.39
CA TYR A 215 6.83 11.96 -12.36
C TYR A 215 7.42 12.00 -10.94
N THR A 216 6.66 12.60 -10.02
CA THR A 216 7.02 12.71 -8.60
C THR A 216 6.11 11.85 -7.73
N SER A 217 6.33 11.86 -6.42
CA SER A 217 5.46 11.19 -5.45
C SER A 217 4.02 11.73 -5.42
N SER A 218 3.72 12.86 -6.09
CA SER A 218 2.37 13.40 -6.20
C SER A 218 1.41 12.50 -6.99
N ILE A 219 1.89 11.49 -7.71
CA ILE A 219 1.04 10.43 -8.29
C ILE A 219 0.20 9.71 -7.23
N GLU A 220 0.66 9.69 -5.97
CA GLU A 220 -0.01 8.98 -4.86
C GLU A 220 -1.13 9.83 -4.24
N VAL A 221 -1.01 11.14 -4.35
CA VAL A 221 -2.06 12.08 -3.94
C VAL A 221 -3.27 11.95 -4.87
N SER A 222 -3.05 11.86 -6.18
CA SER A 222 -4.12 11.57 -7.15
C SER A 222 -4.78 10.21 -6.88
N LYS A 223 -4.01 9.18 -6.53
CA LYS A 223 -4.55 7.86 -6.11
C LYS A 223 -5.46 7.97 -4.90
N ALA A 224 -5.05 8.74 -3.89
CA ALA A 224 -5.85 8.97 -2.69
C ALA A 224 -7.19 9.67 -3.01
N ALA A 225 -7.24 10.56 -4.00
CA ALA A 225 -8.48 11.16 -4.47
C ALA A 225 -9.45 10.11 -5.04
N HIS A 226 -8.94 9.19 -5.89
CA HIS A 226 -9.73 8.09 -6.43
C HIS A 226 -10.26 7.18 -5.32
N LEU A 227 -9.50 6.98 -4.23
CA LEU A 227 -9.98 6.25 -3.05
C LEU A 227 -11.12 6.98 -2.34
N ILE A 228 -11.00 8.30 -2.10
CA ILE A 228 -12.09 9.07 -1.46
C ILE A 228 -13.36 9.06 -2.33
N LEU A 229 -13.21 9.09 -3.66
CA LEU A 229 -14.31 8.96 -4.61
C LEU A 229 -14.96 7.56 -4.56
N SER A 230 -14.15 6.51 -4.52
CA SER A 230 -14.61 5.11 -4.69
C SER A 230 -15.00 4.38 -3.40
N LEU A 231 -14.62 4.89 -2.22
CA LEU A 231 -14.94 4.24 -0.94
C LEU A 231 -16.39 4.47 -0.48
N PRO A 232 -16.94 5.70 -0.54
CA PRO A 232 -18.34 5.92 -0.21
C PRO A 232 -19.29 5.34 -1.27
N GLU A 233 -18.82 5.23 -2.51
CA GLU A 233 -19.61 4.88 -3.68
C GLU A 233 -18.79 3.98 -4.61
N ASP A 234 -19.35 2.83 -5.00
CA ASP A 234 -18.78 1.99 -6.04
C ASP A 234 -18.95 2.67 -7.41
N LEU A 235 -18.23 3.78 -7.64
CA LEU A 235 -18.23 4.55 -8.89
C LEU A 235 -17.63 3.78 -10.07
N GLY A 236 -17.41 2.48 -9.91
CA GLY A 236 -16.79 1.62 -10.91
C GLY A 236 -15.29 1.80 -10.94
N SER A 237 -14.61 0.73 -11.31
CA SER A 237 -13.18 0.73 -11.61
C SER A 237 -12.95 1.31 -13.01
N ASP A 238 -13.25 2.60 -13.23
CA ASP A 238 -13.04 3.25 -14.52
C ASP A 238 -11.65 3.89 -14.59
N PRO A 239 -10.73 3.43 -15.45
CA PRO A 239 -9.42 4.04 -15.61
C PRO A 239 -9.45 5.47 -16.18
N PHE A 240 -10.60 5.91 -16.70
CA PHE A 240 -10.83 7.25 -17.23
C PHE A 240 -11.64 8.13 -16.28
N LEU A 241 -11.83 7.73 -15.01
CA LEU A 241 -12.55 8.53 -14.01
C LEU A 241 -12.05 9.98 -13.95
N SER A 242 -10.73 10.18 -14.04
CA SER A 242 -10.13 11.52 -14.09
C SER A 242 -10.64 12.35 -15.27
N LEU A 243 -10.73 11.78 -16.49
CA LEU A 243 -11.24 12.48 -17.68
C LEU A 243 -12.75 12.74 -17.60
N GLN A 244 -13.50 11.80 -17.01
CA GLN A 244 -14.94 11.98 -16.81
C GLN A 244 -15.21 13.12 -15.83
N VAL A 245 -14.47 13.18 -14.72
CA VAL A 245 -14.65 14.20 -13.70
C VAL A 245 -14.10 15.56 -14.15
N LEU A 246 -12.84 15.60 -14.58
CA LEU A 246 -12.14 16.84 -14.90
C LEU A 246 -12.38 17.35 -16.33
N GLY A 247 -12.92 16.53 -17.21
CA GLY A 247 -12.99 16.83 -18.65
C GLY A 247 -11.63 16.72 -19.34
N THR A 248 -11.56 17.17 -20.60
CA THR A 248 -10.33 17.13 -21.39
C THR A 248 -9.30 18.13 -20.84
N PRO A 249 -8.05 17.71 -20.57
CA PRO A 249 -7.01 18.61 -20.06
C PRO A 249 -6.64 19.68 -21.08
N SER A 250 -6.27 20.88 -20.59
CA SER A 250 -5.72 21.94 -21.43
C SER A 250 -4.32 21.58 -21.95
N ARG A 251 -3.83 22.32 -22.95
CA ARG A 251 -2.48 22.11 -23.49
C ARG A 251 -1.40 22.33 -22.44
N GLU A 252 -1.59 23.32 -21.58
CA GLU A 252 -0.71 23.65 -20.46
C GLU A 252 -0.70 22.49 -19.46
N GLN A 253 -1.88 21.98 -19.08
CA GLN A 253 -1.99 20.82 -18.18
C GLN A 253 -1.30 19.58 -18.75
N ILE A 254 -1.48 19.29 -20.05
CA ILE A 254 -0.76 18.19 -20.73
C ILE A 254 0.75 18.39 -20.64
N ARG A 255 1.23 19.62 -20.86
CA ARG A 255 2.66 19.94 -20.77
C ARG A 255 3.21 19.75 -19.36
N GLU A 256 2.46 20.15 -18.32
CA GLU A 256 2.85 19.93 -16.93
C GLU A 256 2.83 18.44 -16.53
N MET A 257 1.99 17.62 -17.17
CA MET A 257 1.94 16.16 -16.96
C MET A 257 3.06 15.42 -17.69
N ASN A 258 3.27 15.72 -18.98
CA ASN A 258 4.34 15.16 -19.79
C ASN A 258 4.73 16.14 -20.91
N PRO A 259 5.85 16.86 -20.77
CA PRO A 259 6.32 17.80 -21.78
C PRO A 259 6.62 17.16 -23.15
N ASN A 260 6.92 15.87 -23.18
CA ASN A 260 7.28 15.12 -24.39
C ASN A 260 6.07 14.56 -25.15
N TYR A 261 4.85 14.78 -24.65
CA TYR A 261 3.65 14.25 -25.27
C TYR A 261 3.20 15.11 -26.45
N THR A 262 3.26 14.57 -27.67
CA THR A 262 3.03 15.31 -28.92
C THR A 262 1.66 15.06 -29.57
N GLU A 263 0.88 14.09 -29.09
CA GLU A 263 -0.38 13.68 -29.73
C GLU A 263 -1.63 14.35 -29.11
N PHE A 264 -2.06 15.48 -29.66
CA PHE A 264 -3.14 16.30 -29.07
C PHE A 264 -4.58 15.92 -29.44
N LYS A 265 -4.84 14.72 -29.99
CA LYS A 265 -6.19 14.36 -30.45
C LYS A 265 -6.99 13.65 -29.36
N PHE A 266 -7.72 14.44 -28.57
CA PHE A 266 -8.74 13.93 -27.63
C PHE A 266 -10.15 14.37 -28.03
N PRO A 267 -11.17 13.53 -27.81
CA PRO A 267 -12.54 14.02 -27.79
C PRO A 267 -12.66 15.11 -26.73
N GLN A 268 -13.37 16.19 -27.06
CA GLN A 268 -13.62 17.28 -26.13
C GLN A 268 -14.73 16.88 -25.16
N ILE A 269 -14.34 16.56 -23.94
CA ILE A 269 -15.21 16.16 -22.83
C ILE A 269 -15.30 17.36 -21.89
N LYS A 270 -16.53 17.81 -21.61
CA LYS A 270 -16.75 18.87 -20.63
C LYS A 270 -16.58 18.31 -19.23
N ALA A 271 -15.92 19.07 -18.36
CA ALA A 271 -15.83 18.74 -16.95
C ALA A 271 -17.23 18.54 -16.34
N HIS A 272 -17.38 17.50 -15.53
CA HIS A 272 -18.59 17.31 -14.75
C HIS A 272 -18.50 18.11 -13.45
N PRO A 273 -19.52 18.91 -13.08
CA PRO A 273 -19.48 19.64 -11.82
C PRO A 273 -19.28 18.68 -10.65
N TRP A 274 -18.30 18.96 -9.80
CA TRP A 274 -17.96 18.11 -8.65
C TRP A 274 -19.17 17.78 -7.76
N THR A 275 -20.10 18.71 -7.58
CA THR A 275 -21.36 18.51 -6.83
C THR A 275 -22.31 17.48 -7.44
N LYS A 276 -22.13 17.13 -8.72
CA LYS A 276 -22.89 16.10 -9.45
C LYS A 276 -22.13 14.78 -9.62
N VAL A 277 -20.83 14.76 -9.33
CA VAL A 277 -20.00 13.54 -9.34
C VAL A 277 -20.35 12.67 -8.14
N PHE A 278 -20.60 13.30 -7.00
CA PHE A 278 -21.00 12.65 -5.76
C PHE A 278 -22.52 12.65 -5.57
N LYS A 279 -23.06 11.71 -4.80
CA LYS A 279 -24.47 11.79 -4.35
C LYS A 279 -24.68 13.01 -3.44
N SER A 280 -25.93 13.48 -3.41
CA SER A 280 -26.37 14.65 -2.64
C SER A 280 -26.05 14.63 -1.14
N ARG A 281 -25.79 13.44 -0.56
CA ARG A 281 -25.45 13.25 0.85
C ARG A 281 -23.93 13.31 1.15
N THR A 282 -23.10 13.52 0.14
CA THR A 282 -21.65 13.60 0.34
C THR A 282 -21.28 14.93 0.98
N PRO A 283 -20.46 14.94 2.05
CA PRO A 283 -20.06 16.19 2.71
C PRO A 283 -19.33 17.13 1.73
N PRO A 284 -19.65 18.44 1.72
CA PRO A 284 -18.96 19.41 0.87
C PRO A 284 -17.44 19.42 1.06
N GLU A 285 -16.96 19.17 2.28
CA GLU A 285 -15.54 19.11 2.61
C GLU A 285 -14.84 17.91 1.95
N ALA A 286 -15.55 16.80 1.73
CA ALA A 286 -15.02 15.65 1.00
C ALA A 286 -14.83 16.01 -0.49
N ILE A 287 -15.78 16.75 -1.05
CA ILE A 287 -15.74 17.24 -2.43
C ILE A 287 -14.57 18.21 -2.61
N ALA A 288 -14.42 19.18 -1.70
CA ALA A 288 -13.33 20.16 -1.70
C ALA A 288 -11.95 19.51 -1.54
N LEU A 289 -11.84 18.48 -0.69
CA LEU A 289 -10.62 17.70 -0.56
C LEU A 289 -10.31 16.99 -1.88
N CYS A 290 -11.28 16.27 -2.46
CA CYS A 290 -11.09 15.55 -3.73
C CYS A 290 -10.68 16.46 -4.87
N SER A 291 -11.29 17.63 -5.01
CA SER A 291 -10.92 18.58 -6.07
C SER A 291 -9.48 19.09 -5.92
N SER A 292 -8.98 19.22 -4.69
CA SER A 292 -7.62 19.68 -4.41
C SER A 292 -6.56 18.56 -4.54
N LEU A 293 -6.99 17.29 -4.60
CA LEU A 293 -6.11 16.13 -4.78
C LEU A 293 -6.09 15.63 -6.23
N LEU A 294 -7.24 15.69 -6.91
CA LEU A 294 -7.42 15.25 -8.30
C LEU A 294 -7.25 16.44 -9.26
N GLU A 295 -6.01 16.86 -9.44
CA GLU A 295 -5.62 17.90 -10.39
C GLU A 295 -4.76 17.31 -11.50
N TYR A 296 -4.90 17.82 -12.73
CA TYR A 296 -4.03 17.42 -13.84
C TYR A 296 -2.60 17.85 -13.60
N THR A 297 -2.39 19.12 -13.23
CA THR A 297 -1.07 19.67 -12.92
C THR A 297 -0.53 19.03 -11.63
N PRO A 298 0.52 18.20 -11.69
CA PRO A 298 0.94 17.40 -10.52
C PRO A 298 1.41 18.24 -9.32
N SER A 299 1.92 19.45 -9.57
CA SER A 299 2.39 20.41 -8.56
C SER A 299 1.28 21.22 -7.90
N SER A 300 0.07 21.22 -8.46
CA SER A 300 -1.10 21.90 -7.88
C SER A 300 -1.82 21.06 -6.83
N ARG A 301 -1.50 19.77 -6.74
CA ARG A 301 -2.11 18.85 -5.76
C ARG A 301 -1.61 19.16 -4.35
N LEU A 302 -2.48 19.02 -3.36
CA LEU A 302 -2.07 19.10 -1.96
C LEU A 302 -0.97 18.06 -1.65
N SER A 303 0.02 18.46 -0.86
CA SER A 303 0.91 17.49 -0.22
C SER A 303 0.15 16.63 0.79
N PRO A 304 0.66 15.45 1.18
CA PRO A 304 -0.04 14.60 2.13
C PRO A 304 -0.28 15.25 3.51
N LEU A 305 0.64 16.10 4.01
CA LEU A 305 0.40 16.82 5.28
C LEU A 305 -0.62 17.94 5.14
N GLU A 306 -0.64 18.67 4.01
CA GLU A 306 -1.71 19.63 3.73
C GLU A 306 -3.08 18.93 3.65
N ALA A 307 -3.13 17.73 3.07
CA ALA A 307 -4.33 16.90 3.08
C ALA A 307 -4.72 16.51 4.52
N CYS A 308 -3.79 16.05 5.38
CA CYS A 308 -4.07 15.80 6.80
C CYS A 308 -4.59 17.04 7.56
N ALA A 309 -4.17 18.24 7.16
CA ALA A 309 -4.61 19.52 7.73
C ALA A 309 -5.97 20.01 7.17
N HIS A 310 -6.52 19.36 6.14
CA HIS A 310 -7.77 19.79 5.49
C HIS A 310 -9.00 19.69 6.42
N SER A 311 -10.00 20.54 6.17
CA SER A 311 -11.23 20.66 6.99
C SER A 311 -12.10 19.40 7.03
N PHE A 312 -11.99 18.55 5.99
CA PHE A 312 -12.63 17.23 5.96
C PHE A 312 -12.30 16.38 7.20
N PHE A 313 -11.11 16.58 7.78
CA PHE A 313 -10.63 15.86 8.95
C PHE A 313 -10.86 16.59 10.28
N ASP A 314 -11.52 17.76 10.30
CA ASP A 314 -11.77 18.54 11.53
C ASP A 314 -12.54 17.74 12.58
N GLU A 315 -13.51 16.92 12.16
CA GLU A 315 -14.26 16.02 13.06
C GLU A 315 -13.32 15.08 13.85
N LEU A 316 -12.22 14.62 13.24
CA LEU A 316 -11.26 13.75 13.93
C LEU A 316 -10.53 14.50 15.06
N ARG A 317 -10.39 15.83 14.93
CA ARG A 317 -9.72 16.72 15.87
C ARG A 317 -10.66 17.25 16.96
N CYS A 318 -11.96 16.95 16.90
CA CYS A 318 -12.91 17.31 17.94
C CYS A 318 -12.73 16.40 19.19
N PRO A 319 -12.67 16.98 20.40
CA PRO A 319 -12.68 16.19 21.63
C PRO A 319 -13.94 15.31 21.71
N GLY A 320 -13.78 14.03 22.03
CA GLY A 320 -14.89 13.10 22.21
C GLY A 320 -15.39 12.42 20.93
N THR A 321 -14.82 12.70 19.75
CA THR A 321 -15.12 11.92 18.54
C THR A 321 -14.73 10.46 18.74
N GLN A 322 -15.62 9.55 18.35
CA GLN A 322 -15.47 8.10 18.52
C GLN A 322 -15.85 7.36 17.24
N LEU A 323 -15.40 6.12 17.14
CA LEU A 323 -15.84 5.21 16.09
C LEU A 323 -17.32 4.80 16.30
N PRO A 324 -18.02 4.34 15.25
CA PRO A 324 -19.42 3.90 15.37
C PRO A 324 -19.67 2.75 16.35
N ASN A 325 -18.61 2.02 16.74
CA ASN A 325 -18.66 0.97 17.75
C ASN A 325 -18.39 1.50 19.19
N ASN A 326 -18.43 2.82 19.40
CA ASN A 326 -18.13 3.53 20.66
C ASN A 326 -16.68 3.35 21.17
N ARG A 327 -15.77 2.84 20.34
CA ARG A 327 -14.35 2.80 20.67
C ARG A 327 -13.68 4.14 20.36
N PRO A 328 -12.59 4.48 21.07
CA PRO A 328 -11.82 5.68 20.73
C PRO A 328 -11.23 5.58 19.32
N LEU A 329 -10.95 6.74 18.72
CA LEU A 329 -10.17 6.81 17.49
C LEU A 329 -8.75 6.22 17.72
N PRO A 330 -8.10 5.66 16.68
CA PRO A 330 -6.70 5.25 16.79
C PRO A 330 -5.77 6.45 17.05
N PRO A 331 -4.48 6.24 17.35
CA PRO A 331 -3.52 7.33 17.52
C PRO A 331 -3.33 8.15 16.23
N LEU A 332 -4.06 9.25 16.09
CA LEU A 332 -4.01 10.11 14.89
C LEU A 332 -3.02 11.28 15.01
N PHE A 333 -2.79 11.78 16.23
CA PHE A 333 -2.09 13.05 16.48
C PHE A 333 -0.73 12.89 17.16
N ASN A 334 -0.27 11.65 17.35
CA ASN A 334 1.03 11.30 17.91
C ASN A 334 2.15 11.41 16.86
N PHE A 335 2.28 12.57 16.21
CA PHE A 335 3.35 12.83 15.25
C PHE A 335 4.72 12.76 15.91
N SER A 336 5.65 12.04 15.31
CA SER A 336 7.04 12.01 15.75
C SER A 336 7.73 13.37 15.49
N PRO A 337 8.84 13.68 16.20
CA PRO A 337 9.61 14.88 15.91
C PRO A 337 10.04 14.98 14.44
N GLY A 338 10.41 13.85 13.83
CA GLY A 338 10.73 13.79 12.39
C GLY A 338 9.55 14.17 11.50
N GLU A 339 8.35 13.65 11.76
CA GLU A 339 7.16 14.01 10.99
C GLU A 339 6.82 15.50 11.11
N LEU A 340 6.98 16.09 12.30
CA LEU A 340 6.70 17.51 12.55
C LEU A 340 7.69 18.47 11.86
N THR A 341 8.86 17.96 11.43
CA THR A 341 9.83 18.76 10.65
C THR A 341 9.52 18.80 9.15
N ILE A 342 8.64 17.93 8.64
CA ILE A 342 8.33 17.84 7.20
C ILE A 342 7.71 19.15 6.69
N GLN A 343 6.67 19.66 7.40
CA GLN A 343 6.03 20.94 7.12
C GLN A 343 5.62 21.66 8.42
N PRO A 344 6.56 22.36 9.08
CA PRO A 344 6.33 22.90 10.43
C PRO A 344 5.17 23.89 10.55
N SER A 345 4.85 24.61 9.47
CA SER A 345 3.72 25.56 9.41
C SER A 345 2.37 24.91 9.67
N LEU A 346 2.22 23.61 9.42
CA LEU A 346 0.96 22.89 9.59
C LEU A 346 0.77 22.31 11.00
N ASN A 347 1.81 22.30 11.84
CA ASN A 347 1.78 21.64 13.15
C ASN A 347 0.67 22.17 14.06
N ALA A 348 0.32 23.47 13.95
CA ALA A 348 -0.78 24.07 14.67
C ALA A 348 -2.16 23.53 14.24
N ILE A 349 -2.32 23.07 12.99
CA ILE A 349 -3.57 22.48 12.51
C ILE A 349 -3.57 20.98 12.81
N LEU A 350 -2.44 20.30 12.59
CA LEU A 350 -2.30 18.86 12.75
C LEU A 350 -2.45 18.40 14.21
N ILE A 351 -1.92 19.15 15.17
CA ILE A 351 -2.05 18.84 16.60
C ILE A 351 -3.12 19.75 17.23
N PRO A 352 -4.29 19.20 17.58
CA PRO A 352 -5.37 20.00 18.13
C PRO A 352 -5.00 20.58 19.51
N PRO A 353 -5.53 21.77 19.88
CA PRO A 353 -5.13 22.48 21.09
C PRO A 353 -5.21 21.65 22.38
N HIS A 354 -6.22 20.80 22.52
CA HIS A 354 -6.43 19.96 23.71
C HIS A 354 -5.39 18.82 23.89
N LEU A 355 -4.57 18.55 22.86
CA LEU A 355 -3.47 17.59 22.92
C LEU A 355 -2.09 18.25 22.98
N ARG A 356 -2.02 19.58 22.88
CA ARG A 356 -0.76 20.29 23.05
C ARG A 356 -0.41 20.23 24.53
N SER A 357 0.73 19.62 24.87
CA SER A 357 1.22 19.66 26.24
C SER A 357 1.35 21.12 26.69
N PRO A 358 0.90 21.49 27.90
CA PRO A 358 1.16 22.81 28.42
C PRO A 358 2.67 23.00 28.53
N ALA A 359 3.21 23.95 27.78
CA ALA A 359 4.60 24.33 27.89
C ALA A 359 4.83 24.91 29.29
N GLY A 360 5.58 24.19 30.14
CA GLY A 360 6.20 24.77 31.34
C GLY A 360 5.83 24.15 32.70
N THR A 361 6.09 22.87 32.92
CA THR A 361 6.61 22.34 34.20
C THR A 361 7.19 20.95 33.94
N ALA A 362 8.48 20.91 33.64
CA ALA A 362 9.26 19.68 33.77
C ALA A 362 9.42 19.36 35.27
N SER A 363 8.53 18.54 35.84
CA SER A 363 8.87 17.77 37.03
C SER A 363 9.31 16.38 36.56
N LEU A 364 10.62 16.23 36.40
CA LEU A 364 11.25 14.93 36.30
C LEU A 364 11.15 14.24 37.67
N THR A 365 10.31 13.22 37.77
CA THR A 365 10.53 12.11 38.70
C THR A 365 10.72 10.83 37.88
N PRO A 366 11.79 10.07 38.12
CA PRO A 366 12.16 8.94 37.27
C PRO A 366 11.39 7.69 37.68
N SER A 367 10.62 7.10 36.77
CA SER A 367 10.23 5.69 36.84
C SER A 367 10.65 4.97 35.56
N SER A 368 11.71 4.17 35.71
CA SER A 368 12.07 2.96 34.96
C SER A 368 11.78 2.90 33.45
N GLN A 369 12.89 3.07 32.69
CA GLN A 369 13.34 2.27 31.54
C GLN A 369 12.54 2.31 30.22
N GLY A 370 13.23 2.88 29.23
CA GLY A 370 13.00 2.70 27.79
C GLY A 370 13.89 3.66 26.99
N LYS A 371 15.21 3.42 26.96
CA LYS A 371 16.15 4.23 26.15
C LYS A 371 15.78 4.12 24.66
N LEU A 372 15.31 5.21 24.08
CA LEU A 372 15.28 5.40 22.63
C LEU A 372 16.49 6.29 22.28
N GLU A 373 17.59 5.66 21.86
CA GLU A 373 18.75 6.34 21.31
C GLU A 373 18.47 6.75 19.85
N ALA A 374 18.89 7.97 19.51
CA ALA A 374 18.76 8.55 18.18
C ALA A 374 19.62 7.77 17.17
N ILE A 375 19.04 7.31 16.06
CA ILE A 375 19.77 6.62 14.98
C ILE A 375 19.95 7.57 13.80
N SER A 376 21.20 7.67 13.36
CA SER A 376 21.74 8.50 12.29
C SER A 376 21.45 7.96 10.88
N TYR A 377 21.48 8.87 9.92
CA TYR A 377 21.40 8.73 8.46
C TYR A 377 22.35 7.64 7.90
N ALA A 378 21.83 6.43 7.64
CA ALA A 378 22.38 5.42 6.70
C ALA A 378 21.46 4.19 6.53
N ASP A 379 20.55 3.92 7.47
CA ASP A 379 19.79 2.65 7.51
C ASP A 379 18.38 2.77 6.94
N TRP A 380 18.24 2.57 5.63
CA TRP A 380 16.95 2.41 4.96
C TRP A 380 16.70 0.92 4.63
N LYS A 381 16.19 0.17 5.61
CA LYS A 381 15.29 -0.96 5.34
C LYS A 381 14.09 -0.83 6.26
N THR A 382 12.95 -0.48 5.65
CA THR A 382 11.56 -0.64 6.13
C THR A 382 11.34 -0.81 7.63
N LYS A 383 10.70 0.20 8.25
CA LYS A 383 10.31 0.27 9.67
C LYS A 383 9.41 -0.85 10.20
N ASP A 384 9.10 -1.90 9.44
CA ASP A 384 8.17 -2.97 9.87
C ASP A 384 8.64 -4.39 9.49
N ILE A 385 9.94 -4.61 9.24
CA ILE A 385 10.47 -5.97 9.09
C ILE A 385 10.84 -6.47 10.47
N HIS A 386 10.17 -7.52 10.97
CA HIS A 386 10.63 -8.15 12.19
C HIS A 386 11.82 -9.05 11.89
N LEU A 387 11.78 -9.84 10.81
CA LEU A 387 12.83 -10.80 10.50
C LEU A 387 12.95 -11.06 8.97
N ALA A 388 14.17 -11.17 8.44
CA ALA A 388 14.49 -11.67 7.09
C ALA A 388 15.15 -13.06 7.19
N CYS A 389 14.51 -14.08 6.61
CA CYS A 389 15.08 -15.43 6.57
C CYS A 389 15.68 -15.69 5.18
N THR A 390 16.94 -16.13 5.15
CA THR A 390 17.54 -16.77 3.98
C THR A 390 17.64 -18.26 4.29
N ASN A 391 17.07 -19.12 3.44
CA ASN A 391 17.33 -20.55 3.56
C ASN A 391 18.77 -20.80 3.09
N SER A 392 19.57 -21.41 3.96
CA SER A 392 20.81 -22.10 3.59
C SER A 392 20.52 -23.34 2.76
#